data_AF-A0A9E1TAP8-F1
#
_entry.id   AF-A0A9E1TAP8-F1
#
_cell.length_a   1.000
_cell.length_b   1.000
_cell.length_c   1.000
_cell.angle_alpha   90.00
_cell.angle_beta   90.00
_cell.angle_gamma   90.00
#
_symmetry.space_group_name_H-M   'P 1'
#
loop_
_entity.id
_entity.type
_entity.pdbx_description
1 polymer ?
#
loop_
_entity_poly.entity_id
_entity_poly.type
_entity_poly.pdbx_seq_one_letter_code
_entity_poly.pdbx_strand_id
1 'polypeptide(L)'
;MSNSTKKGPSRRSFIGGAAAGFTALQITMPTAAFAQSYPERPISIVVMYAAGGGTDTIMRKLAEEMAAAKGWSINVLNKPGAVGGVATQFVGASPSDGYTILGGANYNRFVRVMGHADFTPWKDWLPFKAGAASASWSVRKDSPFQTIDDVIAAAKANPGSVSISTSGTGGVWHELALIIANAAGIDLKYVPYKGGKPATLAGLQGETDIAGGGLHEHIDLIRSGDFRNLLQTSGEDITLDDGTVLQTLGSAIPSAKGLPVGATYNFMVKRDLPPEVLQEIADAFVAAATSDGFLEMLNSKFFISDVKIGEEADREGALMEAITAETFNKFQDQIGADVKTAAELGLPAPADFDQWWPPEGYVAPPIGSNS
;
A
#
# COMPACT_ATOMS: atom_id res chain seq x y z
N MET A 1 33.83 55.26 -68.99
CA MET A 1 34.57 54.76 -70.18
C MET A 1 34.85 53.29 -69.94
N SER A 2 33.93 52.42 -70.36
CA SER A 2 33.97 51.65 -71.62
C SER A 2 34.69 50.31 -71.47
N ASN A 3 33.88 49.26 -71.29
CA ASN A 3 33.97 47.89 -71.80
C ASN A 3 35.33 47.32 -72.25
N SER A 4 35.62 46.13 -71.74
CA SER A 4 36.15 45.04 -72.59
C SER A 4 35.74 43.67 -72.05
N THR A 5 34.67 43.14 -72.63
CA THR A 5 34.30 41.71 -72.62
C THR A 5 35.23 40.89 -73.51
N LYS A 6 35.66 39.69 -73.07
CA LYS A 6 35.95 38.57 -73.98
C LYS A 6 35.40 37.25 -73.44
N LYS A 7 34.74 36.53 -74.34
CA LYS A 7 34.01 35.25 -74.19
C LYS A 7 34.90 34.05 -74.51
N GLY A 8 34.59 32.92 -73.85
CA GLY A 8 34.59 31.55 -74.40
C GLY A 8 35.56 30.56 -73.75
N PRO A 9 35.32 29.22 -73.78
CA PRO A 9 34.19 28.46 -74.33
C PRO A 9 33.44 27.57 -73.29
N SER A 10 32.32 26.99 -73.71
CA SER A 10 31.47 26.07 -72.94
C SER A 10 31.73 24.58 -73.25
N ARG A 11 31.44 23.74 -72.25
CA ARG A 11 30.98 22.33 -72.32
C ARG A 11 31.87 21.33 -73.07
N ARG A 12 32.52 20.44 -72.30
CA ARG A 12 32.40 18.96 -72.42
C ARG A 12 33.25 18.26 -71.36
N SER A 13 32.60 17.33 -70.65
CA SER A 13 33.12 16.04 -70.20
C SER A 13 34.36 16.02 -69.31
N PHE A 14 34.18 15.71 -68.03
CA PHE A 14 34.92 14.62 -67.39
C PHE A 14 34.10 14.05 -66.22
N ILE A 15 33.50 12.89 -66.47
CA ILE A 15 33.13 11.92 -65.43
C ILE A 15 34.47 11.33 -64.96
N GLY A 16 34.71 11.32 -63.64
CA GLY A 16 35.93 10.75 -63.09
C GLY A 16 36.02 10.88 -61.57
N GLY A 17 35.36 9.94 -60.89
CA GLY A 17 35.53 9.49 -59.50
C GLY A 17 36.37 10.28 -58.51
N ALA A 18 35.74 10.62 -57.38
CA ALA A 18 36.34 10.42 -56.06
C ALA A 18 35.22 10.26 -55.03
N ALA A 19 34.83 9.00 -54.78
CA ALA A 19 34.18 8.62 -53.54
C ALA A 19 35.24 8.75 -52.43
N ALA A 20 35.10 9.76 -51.58
CA ALA A 20 35.84 9.88 -50.33
C ALA A 20 34.80 10.00 -49.21
N GLY A 21 34.79 8.97 -48.35
CA GLY A 21 33.74 8.72 -47.37
C GLY A 21 33.55 9.85 -46.37
N PHE A 22 32.30 10.31 -46.25
CA PHE A 22 31.82 10.89 -45.01
C PHE A 22 31.52 9.74 -44.06
N THR A 23 32.51 9.36 -43.26
CA THR A 23 32.28 8.54 -42.07
C THR A 23 31.45 9.40 -41.13
N ALA A 24 30.13 9.18 -41.12
CA ALA A 24 29.25 9.74 -40.12
C ALA A 24 29.69 9.18 -38.77
N LEU A 25 30.42 9.99 -38.00
CA LEU A 25 30.75 9.70 -36.62
C LEU A 25 29.42 9.77 -35.85
N GLN A 26 28.75 8.63 -35.75
CA GLN A 26 27.66 8.42 -34.81
C GLN A 26 28.26 8.62 -33.42
N ILE A 27 28.09 9.82 -32.87
CA ILE A 27 28.33 10.08 -31.45
C ILE A 27 27.21 9.33 -30.72
N THR A 28 27.47 8.06 -30.41
CA THR A 28 26.74 7.34 -29.37
C THR A 28 27.01 8.07 -28.07
N MET A 29 26.07 8.93 -27.67
CA MET A 29 26.08 9.45 -26.30
C MET A 29 25.92 8.26 -25.35
N PRO A 30 26.84 8.05 -24.41
CA PRO A 30 26.68 7.01 -23.41
C PRO A 30 25.51 7.39 -22.50
N THR A 31 24.42 6.62 -22.54
CA THR A 31 23.26 6.76 -21.65
C THR A 31 23.53 6.18 -20.24
N ALA A 32 24.80 6.11 -19.81
CA ALA A 32 25.21 5.36 -18.63
C ALA A 32 25.56 6.21 -17.38
N ALA A 33 25.18 7.49 -17.35
CA ALA A 33 25.63 8.42 -16.30
C ALA A 33 24.60 8.79 -15.21
N PHE A 34 23.35 8.33 -15.27
CA PHE A 34 22.32 8.71 -14.27
C PHE A 34 22.31 7.87 -12.99
N ALA A 35 22.94 6.69 -12.99
CA ALA A 35 22.99 5.81 -11.81
C ALA A 35 23.98 6.27 -10.73
N GLN A 36 24.98 7.08 -11.09
CA GLN A 36 26.12 7.35 -10.21
C GLN A 36 25.87 8.45 -9.16
N SER A 37 24.69 9.07 -9.13
CA SER A 37 24.39 10.22 -8.27
C SER A 37 23.01 10.22 -7.58
N TYR A 38 22.14 9.22 -7.81
CA TYR A 38 20.86 9.17 -7.11
C TYR A 38 21.05 8.80 -5.62
N PRO A 39 20.43 9.52 -4.67
CA PRO A 39 19.68 10.77 -4.82
C PRO A 39 20.57 12.03 -4.66
N GLU A 40 20.38 13.03 -5.53
CA GLU A 40 21.08 14.34 -5.46
C GLU A 40 20.36 15.37 -4.57
N ARG A 41 19.15 15.05 -4.14
CA ARG A 41 18.28 15.88 -3.30
C ARG A 41 17.45 15.00 -2.37
N PRO A 42 16.84 15.56 -1.31
CA PRO A 42 16.03 14.77 -0.40
C PRO A 42 14.85 14.06 -1.10
N ILE A 43 14.62 12.80 -0.72
CA ILE A 43 13.46 12.00 -1.11
C ILE A 43 12.29 12.35 -0.20
N SER A 44 11.07 12.34 -0.72
CA SER A 44 9.84 12.53 0.05
C SER A 44 8.97 11.28 -0.01
N ILE A 45 8.70 10.68 1.15
CA ILE A 45 7.68 9.65 1.32
C ILE A 45 6.39 10.32 1.75
N VAL A 46 5.36 10.19 0.90
CA VAL A 46 4.03 10.77 1.10
C VAL A 46 3.11 9.69 1.67
N VAL A 47 2.89 9.73 2.98
CA VAL A 47 2.05 8.77 3.70
C VAL A 47 0.57 9.08 3.47
N MET A 48 -0.18 8.08 3.04
CA MET A 48 -1.59 8.23 2.64
C MET A 48 -2.59 8.33 3.81
N TYR A 49 -2.15 8.09 5.04
CA TYR A 49 -2.97 8.13 6.26
C TYR A 49 -2.43 9.13 7.29
N ALA A 50 -3.22 9.42 8.33
CA ALA A 50 -2.84 10.31 9.42
C ALA A 50 -1.59 9.83 10.18
N ALA A 51 -0.86 10.79 10.75
CA ALA A 51 0.33 10.52 11.55
C ALA A 51 0.01 9.63 12.77
N GLY A 52 0.95 8.76 13.12
CA GLY A 52 0.84 7.83 14.26
C GLY A 52 -0.05 6.60 14.05
N GLY A 53 -0.64 6.41 12.86
CA GLY A 53 -1.27 5.14 12.47
C GLY A 53 -0.26 4.14 11.89
N GLY A 54 -0.69 2.89 11.68
CA GLY A 54 0.21 1.80 11.23
C GLY A 54 1.10 2.14 10.02
N THR A 55 0.53 2.74 8.98
CA THR A 55 1.29 3.16 7.79
C THR A 55 2.34 4.20 8.10
N ASP A 56 2.02 5.22 8.92
CA ASP A 56 2.98 6.26 9.28
C ASP A 56 4.15 5.70 10.08
N THR A 57 3.85 4.83 11.06
CA THR A 57 4.85 4.16 11.89
C THR A 57 5.84 3.36 11.04
N ILE A 58 5.35 2.51 10.13
CA ILE A 58 6.23 1.70 9.27
C ILE A 58 7.01 2.59 8.30
N MET A 59 6.37 3.57 7.65
CA MET A 59 7.05 4.42 6.67
C MET A 59 8.13 5.29 7.30
N ARG A 60 7.93 5.78 8.53
CA ARG A 60 8.98 6.51 9.27
C ARG A 60 10.14 5.61 9.64
N LYS A 61 9.87 4.38 10.09
CA LYS A 61 10.94 3.45 10.43
C LYS A 61 11.73 3.01 9.19
N LEU A 62 11.06 2.70 8.08
CA LEU A 62 11.73 2.45 6.80
C LEU A 62 12.58 3.64 6.37
N ALA A 63 12.05 4.86 6.44
CA ALA A 63 12.81 6.07 6.08
C ALA A 63 14.07 6.24 6.94
N GLU A 64 13.97 6.01 8.25
CA GLU A 64 15.11 6.04 9.17
C GLU A 64 16.17 5.02 8.78
N GLU A 65 15.78 3.75 8.57
CA GLU A 65 16.70 2.66 8.25
C GLU A 65 17.30 2.80 6.84
N MET A 66 16.53 3.27 5.85
CA MET A 66 17.03 3.58 4.51
C MET A 66 18.06 4.73 4.56
N ALA A 67 17.77 5.78 5.34
CA ALA A 67 18.69 6.90 5.54
C ALA A 67 19.99 6.43 6.20
N ALA A 68 19.90 5.57 7.22
CA ALA A 68 21.07 5.00 7.88
C ALA A 68 21.90 4.11 6.95
N ALA A 69 21.25 3.25 6.16
CA ALA A 69 21.91 2.29 5.28
C ALA A 69 22.61 2.95 4.08
N LYS A 70 22.00 4.01 3.50
CA LYS A 70 22.46 4.59 2.22
C LYS A 70 22.94 6.04 2.34
N GLY A 71 22.85 6.65 3.53
CA GLY A 71 23.19 8.07 3.75
C GLY A 71 22.19 9.05 3.10
N TRP A 72 20.98 8.57 2.78
CA TRP A 72 19.96 9.38 2.10
C TRP A 72 19.29 10.37 3.06
N SER A 73 18.85 11.51 2.52
CA SER A 73 17.94 12.41 3.22
C SER A 73 16.50 12.10 2.81
N ILE A 74 15.67 11.68 3.77
CA ILE A 74 14.29 11.25 3.51
C ILE A 74 13.32 12.02 4.42
N ASN A 75 12.37 12.73 3.80
CA ASN A 75 11.27 13.40 4.49
C ASN A 75 10.02 12.54 4.47
N VAL A 76 9.28 12.50 5.57
CA VAL A 76 8.00 11.78 5.67
C VAL A 76 6.89 12.77 5.98
N LEU A 77 5.92 12.91 5.06
CA LEU A 77 4.77 13.80 5.20
C LEU A 77 3.45 13.05 5.02
N ASN A 78 2.41 13.43 5.76
CA ASN A 78 1.09 12.80 5.68
C ASN A 78 0.14 13.60 4.78
N LYS A 79 -0.55 12.93 3.86
CA LYS A 79 -1.62 13.49 3.01
C LYS A 79 -2.88 12.60 3.05
N PRO A 80 -3.63 12.60 4.18
CA PRO A 80 -4.81 11.74 4.33
C PRO A 80 -6.00 12.23 3.51
N GLY A 81 -6.83 11.28 3.07
CA GLY A 81 -8.12 11.55 2.41
C GLY A 81 -8.48 10.50 1.37
N ALA A 82 -9.78 10.24 1.20
CA ALA A 82 -10.31 9.30 0.20
C ALA A 82 -9.60 7.93 0.22
N VAL A 83 -9.42 7.35 1.42
CA VAL A 83 -8.72 6.05 1.63
C VAL A 83 -7.33 5.98 0.97
N GLY A 84 -6.67 7.14 0.85
CA GLY A 84 -5.37 7.30 0.23
C GLY A 84 -5.37 7.94 -1.16
N GLY A 85 -6.54 8.13 -1.78
CA GLY A 85 -6.66 8.73 -3.11
C GLY A 85 -6.02 10.10 -3.24
N VAL A 86 -6.06 10.94 -2.20
CA VAL A 86 -5.39 12.25 -2.20
C VAL A 86 -3.87 12.12 -2.35
N ALA A 87 -3.25 11.21 -1.59
CA ALA A 87 -1.81 10.95 -1.69
C ALA A 87 -1.45 10.26 -3.01
N THR A 88 -2.26 9.30 -3.46
CA THR A 88 -2.07 8.60 -4.74
C THR A 88 -2.07 9.57 -5.91
N GLN A 89 -3.06 10.47 -5.99
CA GLN A 89 -3.13 11.47 -7.06
C GLN A 89 -1.94 12.45 -6.99
N PHE A 90 -1.57 12.88 -5.78
CA PHE A 90 -0.42 13.77 -5.57
C PHE A 90 0.90 13.14 -6.06
N VAL A 91 1.19 11.90 -5.65
CA VAL A 91 2.40 11.19 -6.07
C VAL A 91 2.34 10.82 -7.55
N GLY A 92 1.17 10.37 -8.05
CA GLY A 92 0.98 10.01 -9.45
C GLY A 92 1.23 11.18 -10.41
N ALA A 93 0.85 12.39 -10.00
CA ALA A 93 1.10 13.64 -10.73
C ALA A 93 2.55 14.15 -10.61
N SER A 94 3.37 13.56 -9.74
CA SER A 94 4.78 13.91 -9.60
C SER A 94 5.64 13.27 -10.70
N PRO A 95 6.83 13.84 -11.00
CA PRO A 95 7.78 13.23 -11.93
C PRO A 95 8.12 11.78 -11.53
N SER A 96 8.30 10.91 -12.52
CA SER A 96 8.75 9.52 -12.29
C SER A 96 10.27 9.46 -12.15
N ASP A 97 10.79 10.11 -11.10
CA ASP A 97 12.23 10.30 -10.88
C ASP A 97 12.72 9.74 -9.53
N GLY A 98 11.86 9.04 -8.79
CA GLY A 98 12.19 8.35 -7.53
C GLY A 98 12.14 9.24 -6.28
N TYR A 99 12.08 10.56 -6.44
CA TYR A 99 12.13 11.47 -5.29
C TYR A 99 10.79 11.68 -4.57
N THR A 100 9.69 11.20 -5.13
CA THR A 100 8.37 11.26 -4.51
C THR A 100 7.78 9.85 -4.49
N ILE A 101 7.76 9.24 -3.30
CA ILE A 101 7.35 7.86 -3.07
C ILE A 101 6.00 7.88 -2.34
N LEU A 102 5.08 6.99 -2.72
CA LEU A 102 3.80 6.83 -2.02
C LEU A 102 4.00 5.91 -0.82
N GLY A 103 3.93 6.42 0.40
CA GLY A 103 3.89 5.62 1.63
C GLY A 103 2.48 5.10 1.87
N GLY A 104 2.26 3.81 1.64
CA GLY A 104 0.93 3.23 1.51
C GLY A 104 0.65 1.98 2.32
N ALA A 105 -0.53 1.45 2.07
CA ALA A 105 -0.99 0.21 2.65
C ALA A 105 -1.86 -0.53 1.64
N ASN A 106 -1.92 -1.85 1.78
CA ASN A 106 -2.84 -2.72 1.06
C ASN A 106 -2.75 -2.56 -0.46
N TYR A 107 -1.55 -2.28 -0.99
CA TYR A 107 -1.28 -2.21 -2.43
C TYR A 107 -2.11 -1.15 -3.15
N ASN A 108 -2.60 -0.16 -2.39
CA ASN A 108 -3.52 0.86 -2.85
C ASN A 108 -4.85 0.33 -3.44
N ARG A 109 -5.20 -0.94 -3.16
CA ARG A 109 -6.34 -1.64 -3.77
C ARG A 109 -7.66 -0.90 -3.61
N PHE A 110 -7.86 -0.27 -2.44
CA PHE A 110 -9.10 0.42 -2.11
C PHE A 110 -9.34 1.67 -2.96
N VAL A 111 -8.29 2.41 -3.34
CA VAL A 111 -8.47 3.71 -4.01
C VAL A 111 -9.14 3.54 -5.36
N ARG A 112 -8.74 2.53 -6.13
CA ARG A 112 -9.36 2.23 -7.42
C ARG A 112 -10.76 1.63 -7.26
N VAL A 113 -10.92 0.67 -6.35
CA VAL A 113 -12.22 0.01 -6.07
C VAL A 113 -13.27 1.02 -5.60
N MET A 114 -12.88 2.02 -4.81
CA MET A 114 -13.76 3.10 -4.35
C MET A 114 -13.91 4.25 -5.36
N GLY A 115 -13.34 4.13 -6.56
CA GLY A 115 -13.43 5.16 -7.61
C GLY A 115 -12.73 6.48 -7.27
N HIS A 116 -11.78 6.48 -6.34
CA HIS A 116 -11.11 7.69 -5.87
C HIS A 116 -9.95 8.15 -6.79
N ALA A 117 -9.43 7.27 -7.64
CA ALA A 117 -8.50 7.63 -8.70
C ALA A 117 -8.55 6.61 -9.84
N ASP A 118 -8.27 7.06 -11.05
CA ASP A 118 -8.18 6.21 -12.24
C ASP A 118 -6.73 5.81 -12.50
N PHE A 119 -6.37 4.66 -11.92
CA PHE A 119 -5.10 3.97 -12.14
C PHE A 119 -5.34 2.47 -12.01
N THR A 120 -4.43 1.66 -12.54
CA THR A 120 -4.40 0.20 -12.37
C THR A 120 -3.14 -0.14 -11.56
N PRO A 121 -3.24 -0.60 -10.30
CA PRO A 121 -2.09 -0.79 -9.42
C PRO A 121 -0.94 -1.56 -10.07
N TRP A 122 -1.22 -2.73 -10.68
CA TRP A 122 -0.21 -3.57 -11.32
C TRP A 122 0.30 -3.05 -12.68
N LYS A 123 -0.22 -1.93 -13.20
CA LYS A 123 0.29 -1.26 -14.41
C LYS A 123 1.03 0.03 -14.10
N ASP A 124 0.55 0.79 -13.11
CA ASP A 124 1.03 2.15 -12.86
C ASP A 124 2.01 2.24 -11.69
N TRP A 125 1.99 1.26 -10.79
CA TRP A 125 2.77 1.28 -9.55
C TRP A 125 3.59 0.00 -9.37
N LEU A 126 4.68 0.12 -8.64
CA LEU A 126 5.54 -0.96 -8.16
C LEU A 126 5.51 -0.98 -6.63
N PRO A 127 4.90 -2.00 -6.00
CA PRO A 127 4.80 -2.09 -4.57
C PRO A 127 6.02 -2.75 -3.91
N PHE A 128 6.39 -2.21 -2.75
CA PHE A 128 7.43 -2.70 -1.86
C PHE A 128 6.79 -2.98 -0.50
N LYS A 129 6.33 -4.22 -0.29
CA LYS A 129 5.68 -4.65 0.96
C LYS A 129 6.74 -4.85 2.03
N ALA A 130 6.58 -4.19 3.17
CA ALA A 130 7.52 -4.26 4.28
C ALA A 130 7.02 -5.10 5.46
N GLY A 131 5.70 -5.27 5.57
CA GLY A 131 5.11 -6.04 6.64
C GLY A 131 3.60 -6.03 6.60
N ALA A 132 3.03 -6.67 7.61
CA ALA A 132 1.60 -6.81 7.80
C ALA A 132 1.20 -6.59 9.26
N ALA A 133 -0.09 -6.49 9.50
CA ALA A 133 -0.67 -6.45 10.84
C ALA A 133 -1.97 -7.24 10.91
N SER A 134 -2.18 -7.92 12.02
CA SER A 134 -3.49 -8.46 12.39
C SER A 134 -4.44 -7.33 12.82
N ALA A 135 -5.72 -7.50 12.52
CA ALA A 135 -6.79 -6.67 13.06
C ALA A 135 -7.02 -6.97 14.55
N SER A 136 -7.64 -6.01 15.22
CA SER A 136 -7.99 -6.04 16.62
C SER A 136 -9.31 -5.28 16.81
N TRP A 137 -10.25 -5.90 17.51
CA TRP A 137 -11.42 -5.20 18.06
C TRP A 137 -11.21 -5.09 19.56
N SER A 138 -11.21 -3.86 20.04
CA SER A 138 -11.01 -3.56 21.45
C SER A 138 -12.11 -2.65 21.95
N VAL A 139 -12.36 -2.67 23.25
CA VAL A 139 -13.29 -1.78 23.92
C VAL A 139 -12.59 -1.09 25.08
N ARG A 140 -13.13 0.05 25.51
CA ARG A 140 -12.68 0.70 26.74
C ARG A 140 -12.82 -0.22 27.96
N LYS A 141 -11.95 -0.05 28.95
CA LYS A 141 -11.92 -0.89 30.16
C LYS A 141 -13.27 -0.97 30.91
N ASP A 142 -14.03 0.11 30.90
CA ASP A 142 -15.35 0.27 31.54
C ASP A 142 -16.53 -0.08 30.61
N SER A 143 -16.25 -0.61 29.41
CA SER A 143 -17.29 -1.09 28.49
C SER A 143 -18.11 -2.20 29.13
N PRO A 144 -19.43 -2.25 28.86
CA PRO A 144 -20.25 -3.39 29.23
C PRO A 144 -19.82 -4.68 28.51
N PHE A 145 -19.19 -4.58 27.34
CA PHE A 145 -18.69 -5.73 26.60
C PHE A 145 -17.40 -6.28 27.23
N GLN A 146 -17.44 -7.53 27.67
CA GLN A 146 -16.28 -8.24 28.22
C GLN A 146 -15.67 -9.19 27.21
N THR A 147 -16.50 -9.70 26.30
CA THR A 147 -16.17 -10.72 25.30
C THR A 147 -16.77 -10.36 23.95
N ILE A 148 -16.32 -11.03 22.88
CA ILE A 148 -16.98 -10.91 21.58
C ILE A 148 -18.42 -11.45 21.61
N ASP A 149 -18.73 -12.44 22.46
CA ASP A 149 -20.08 -13.00 22.58
C ASP A 149 -21.09 -11.96 23.09
N ASP A 150 -20.66 -11.05 23.97
CA ASP A 150 -21.50 -9.94 24.44
C ASP A 150 -21.86 -9.00 23.29
N VAL A 151 -20.89 -8.71 22.42
CA VAL A 151 -21.09 -7.90 21.21
C VAL A 151 -22.04 -8.61 20.25
N ILE A 152 -21.83 -9.91 20.00
CA ILE A 152 -22.67 -10.70 19.10
C ILE A 152 -24.11 -10.74 19.62
N ALA A 153 -24.30 -10.97 20.92
CA ALA A 153 -25.62 -10.99 21.54
C ALA A 153 -26.32 -9.64 21.42
N ALA A 154 -25.63 -8.54 21.74
CA ALA A 154 -26.20 -7.20 21.65
C ALA A 154 -26.55 -6.81 20.21
N ALA A 155 -25.67 -7.08 19.25
CA ALA A 155 -25.90 -6.78 17.84
C ALA A 155 -27.02 -7.63 17.22
N LYS A 156 -27.20 -8.89 17.66
CA LYS A 156 -28.34 -9.72 17.24
C LYS A 156 -29.66 -9.25 17.85
N ALA A 157 -29.64 -8.80 19.10
CA ALA A 157 -30.83 -8.29 19.77
C ALA A 157 -31.32 -6.97 19.15
N ASN A 158 -30.40 -6.14 18.67
CA ASN A 158 -30.72 -4.87 18.02
C ASN A 158 -29.72 -4.57 16.89
N PRO A 159 -29.99 -5.06 15.66
CA PRO A 159 -29.12 -4.86 14.49
C PRO A 159 -28.76 -3.38 14.26
N GLY A 160 -27.48 -3.09 14.05
CA GLY A 160 -26.96 -1.74 13.83
C GLY A 160 -26.86 -0.86 15.09
N SER A 161 -27.13 -1.41 16.28
CA SER A 161 -27.01 -0.66 17.55
C SER A 161 -25.58 -0.57 18.07
N VAL A 162 -24.75 -1.59 17.83
CA VAL A 162 -23.35 -1.62 18.26
C VAL A 162 -22.49 -0.92 17.22
N SER A 163 -21.75 0.09 17.65
CA SER A 163 -20.90 0.92 16.80
C SER A 163 -19.43 0.50 16.84
N ILE A 164 -18.77 0.59 15.69
CA ILE A 164 -17.34 0.32 15.53
C ILE A 164 -16.66 1.42 14.74
N SER A 165 -15.52 1.91 15.24
CA SER A 165 -14.68 2.86 14.52
C SER A 165 -13.86 2.17 13.43
N THR A 166 -13.65 2.86 12.30
CA THR A 166 -12.83 2.35 11.18
C THR A 166 -11.87 3.41 10.65
N SER A 167 -10.84 2.99 9.92
CA SER A 167 -9.85 3.90 9.29
C SER A 167 -10.35 4.63 8.03
N GLY A 168 -11.67 4.57 7.76
CA GLY A 168 -12.33 5.22 6.65
C GLY A 168 -13.31 4.27 5.96
N THR A 169 -14.38 4.82 5.37
CA THR A 169 -15.30 4.05 4.54
C THR A 169 -14.55 3.46 3.36
N GLY A 170 -14.60 2.13 3.22
CA GLY A 170 -13.88 1.42 2.16
C GLY A 170 -12.39 1.22 2.43
N GLY A 171 -11.90 1.51 3.64
CA GLY A 171 -10.54 1.16 4.07
C GLY A 171 -10.44 -0.25 4.67
N VAL A 172 -9.21 -0.71 4.93
CA VAL A 172 -8.96 -2.08 5.42
C VAL A 172 -9.69 -2.40 6.73
N TRP A 173 -9.74 -1.49 7.70
CA TRP A 173 -10.45 -1.76 8.95
C TRP A 173 -11.97 -1.79 8.78
N HIS A 174 -12.51 -1.14 7.74
CA HIS A 174 -13.91 -1.28 7.38
C HIS A 174 -14.17 -2.62 6.68
N GLU A 175 -13.35 -2.98 5.69
CA GLU A 175 -13.42 -4.27 4.99
C GLU A 175 -13.38 -5.45 5.97
N LEU A 176 -12.40 -5.46 6.88
CA LEU A 176 -12.27 -6.51 7.88
C LEU A 176 -13.45 -6.51 8.86
N ALA A 177 -13.99 -5.34 9.19
CA ALA A 177 -15.14 -5.29 10.07
C ALA A 177 -16.41 -5.86 9.41
N LEU A 178 -16.60 -5.66 8.10
CA LEU A 178 -17.67 -6.28 7.32
C LEU A 178 -17.50 -7.80 7.23
N ILE A 179 -16.28 -8.27 6.97
CA ILE A 179 -15.96 -9.71 6.90
C ILE A 179 -16.27 -10.40 8.23
N ILE A 180 -15.81 -9.83 9.34
CA ILE A 180 -16.01 -10.38 10.69
C ILE A 180 -17.50 -10.34 11.07
N ALA A 181 -18.19 -9.20 10.85
CA ALA A 181 -19.60 -9.07 11.16
C ALA A 181 -20.46 -10.06 10.36
N ASN A 182 -20.18 -10.24 9.07
CA ASN A 182 -20.82 -11.24 8.23
C ASN A 182 -20.57 -12.66 8.73
N ALA A 183 -19.34 -12.99 9.14
CA ALA A 183 -19.02 -14.33 9.66
C ALA A 183 -19.71 -14.61 11.02
N ALA A 184 -19.93 -13.57 11.83
CA ALA A 184 -20.67 -13.63 13.09
C ALA A 184 -22.20 -13.62 12.93
N GLY A 185 -22.69 -13.23 11.74
CA GLY A 185 -24.10 -13.01 11.46
C GLY A 185 -24.68 -11.84 12.25
N ILE A 186 -23.98 -10.70 12.27
CA ILE A 186 -24.39 -9.48 12.99
C ILE A 186 -24.29 -8.25 12.08
N ASP A 187 -25.08 -7.23 12.38
CA ASP A 187 -25.02 -5.93 11.73
C ASP A 187 -24.49 -4.87 12.71
N LEU A 188 -23.48 -4.12 12.29
CA LEU A 188 -22.83 -3.07 13.08
C LEU A 188 -23.07 -1.69 12.47
N LYS A 189 -22.90 -0.65 13.29
CA LYS A 189 -22.82 0.74 12.84
C LYS A 189 -21.34 1.13 12.65
N TYR A 190 -20.93 1.30 11.40
CA TYR A 190 -19.56 1.71 11.07
C TYR A 190 -19.38 3.22 11.17
N VAL A 191 -18.36 3.67 11.89
CA VAL A 191 -18.05 5.10 12.08
C VAL A 191 -16.65 5.39 11.51
N PRO A 192 -16.55 6.07 10.35
CA PRO A 192 -15.28 6.25 9.64
C PRO A 192 -14.46 7.42 10.19
N TYR A 193 -13.15 7.21 10.31
CA TYR A 193 -12.15 8.23 10.66
C TYR A 193 -11.03 8.30 9.61
N LYS A 194 -10.17 9.32 9.70
CA LYS A 194 -9.08 9.56 8.71
C LYS A 194 -7.81 8.72 8.97
N GLY A 195 -7.96 7.44 9.29
CA GLY A 195 -6.86 6.52 9.60
C GLY A 195 -7.06 5.78 10.93
N GLY A 196 -6.21 4.78 11.19
CA GLY A 196 -6.32 3.91 12.36
C GLY A 196 -6.13 4.62 13.69
N LYS A 197 -5.12 5.52 13.81
CA LYS A 197 -4.91 6.27 15.06
C LYS A 197 -6.13 7.13 15.48
N PRO A 198 -6.74 7.95 14.62
CA PRO A 198 -8.01 8.61 14.93
C PRO A 198 -9.14 7.64 15.32
N ALA A 199 -9.27 6.49 14.65
CA ALA A 199 -10.28 5.47 14.97
C ALA A 199 -10.06 4.86 16.37
N THR A 200 -8.83 4.48 16.70
CA THR A 200 -8.43 4.01 18.03
C THR A 200 -8.78 5.04 19.12
N LEU A 201 -8.49 6.32 18.87
CA LEU A 201 -8.79 7.39 19.83
C LEU A 201 -10.30 7.59 20.03
N ALA A 202 -11.12 7.43 18.99
CA ALA A 202 -12.57 7.53 19.10
C ALA A 202 -13.15 6.43 20.00
N GLY A 203 -12.69 5.19 19.84
CA GLY A 203 -13.07 4.09 20.73
C GLY A 203 -12.60 4.31 22.18
N LEU A 204 -11.39 4.84 22.38
CA LEU A 204 -10.89 5.20 23.71
C LEU A 204 -11.74 6.28 24.39
N GLN A 205 -12.17 7.28 23.63
CA GLN A 205 -13.02 8.36 24.11
C GLN A 205 -14.48 7.94 24.31
N GLY A 206 -14.88 6.77 23.84
CA GLY A 206 -16.25 6.26 23.94
C GLY A 206 -17.19 6.83 22.89
N GLU A 207 -16.67 7.37 21.79
CA GLU A 207 -17.48 7.81 20.64
C GLU A 207 -18.07 6.61 19.87
N THR A 208 -17.42 5.45 19.97
CA THR A 208 -17.88 4.17 19.43
C THR A 208 -17.74 3.08 20.48
N ASP A 209 -18.64 2.09 20.46
CA ASP A 209 -18.62 0.98 21.39
C ASP A 209 -17.36 0.11 21.25
N ILE A 210 -16.91 -0.07 20.00
CA ILE A 210 -15.74 -0.86 19.62
C ILE A 210 -14.72 0.03 18.90
N ALA A 211 -13.47 -0.03 19.37
CA ALA A 211 -12.30 0.43 18.63
C ALA A 211 -11.93 -0.64 17.58
N GLY A 212 -12.13 -0.34 16.30
CA GLY A 212 -11.67 -1.17 15.19
C GLY A 212 -10.32 -0.68 14.67
N GLY A 213 -9.34 -1.57 14.58
CA GLY A 213 -8.00 -1.19 14.14
C GLY A 213 -7.07 -2.38 13.99
N GLY A 214 -5.77 -2.12 13.89
CA GLY A 214 -4.76 -3.15 13.99
C GLY A 214 -4.32 -3.42 15.43
N LEU A 215 -3.88 -4.65 15.74
CA LEU A 215 -3.36 -4.99 17.06
C LEU A 215 -2.19 -4.07 17.48
N HIS A 216 -1.31 -3.75 16.54
CA HIS A 216 -0.23 -2.79 16.72
C HIS A 216 -0.66 -1.37 17.13
N GLU A 217 -1.88 -0.95 16.78
CA GLU A 217 -2.44 0.35 17.17
C GLU A 217 -3.02 0.30 18.58
N HIS A 218 -3.46 -0.89 19.03
CA HIS A 218 -4.15 -1.09 20.31
C HIS A 218 -3.23 -1.61 21.42
N ILE A 219 -2.10 -2.23 21.09
CA ILE A 219 -1.32 -3.01 22.05
C ILE A 219 -0.86 -2.22 23.28
N ASP A 220 -0.45 -0.96 23.12
CA ASP A 220 -0.03 -0.15 24.26
C ASP A 220 -1.20 0.17 25.19
N LEU A 221 -2.40 0.38 24.64
CA LEU A 221 -3.63 0.62 25.41
C LEU A 221 -4.15 -0.65 26.07
N ILE A 222 -3.90 -1.81 25.46
CA ILE A 222 -4.17 -3.12 26.07
C ILE A 222 -3.23 -3.33 27.25
N ARG A 223 -1.91 -3.11 27.06
CA ARG A 223 -0.89 -3.22 28.12
C ARG A 223 -1.11 -2.23 29.26
N SER A 224 -1.62 -1.02 29.00
CA SER A 224 -1.95 -0.05 30.05
C SER A 224 -3.25 -0.38 30.79
N GLY A 225 -4.05 -1.31 30.26
CA GLY A 225 -5.38 -1.65 30.78
C GLY A 225 -6.46 -0.63 30.44
N ASP A 226 -6.19 0.33 29.54
CA ASP A 226 -7.21 1.27 29.04
C ASP A 226 -8.15 0.60 28.03
N PHE A 227 -7.65 -0.40 27.32
CA PHE A 227 -8.40 -1.27 26.42
C PHE A 227 -8.47 -2.71 26.89
N ARG A 228 -9.64 -3.32 26.67
CA ARG A 228 -9.84 -4.76 26.66
C ARG A 228 -9.94 -5.22 25.22
N ASN A 229 -9.10 -6.17 24.81
CA ASN A 229 -9.23 -6.80 23.50
C ASN A 229 -10.38 -7.82 23.52
N LEU A 230 -11.28 -7.75 22.54
CA LEU A 230 -12.36 -8.72 22.35
C LEU A 230 -11.96 -9.83 21.39
N LEU A 231 -11.18 -9.49 20.36
CA LEU A 231 -10.56 -10.43 19.43
C LEU A 231 -9.37 -9.80 18.71
N GLN A 232 -8.51 -10.65 18.18
CA GLN A 232 -7.47 -10.33 17.20
C GLN A 232 -7.49 -11.36 16.07
N THR A 233 -6.76 -11.13 14.98
CA THR A 233 -6.86 -11.96 13.77
C THR A 233 -5.58 -12.68 13.33
N SER A 234 -4.58 -12.74 14.20
CA SER A 234 -3.43 -13.65 14.10
C SER A 234 -3.89 -15.11 14.11
N GLY A 235 -3.02 -16.03 13.66
CA GLY A 235 -3.38 -17.44 13.48
C GLY A 235 -3.70 -18.21 14.76
N GLU A 236 -3.30 -17.68 15.91
CA GLU A 236 -3.46 -18.28 17.23
C GLU A 236 -3.66 -17.20 18.31
N ASP A 237 -4.06 -17.63 19.51
CA ASP A 237 -4.18 -16.76 20.67
C ASP A 237 -2.79 -16.19 21.05
N ILE A 238 -2.74 -14.93 21.48
CA ILE A 238 -1.50 -14.27 21.91
C ILE A 238 -1.54 -14.11 23.43
N THR A 239 -0.51 -14.59 24.12
CA THR A 239 -0.33 -14.35 25.57
C THR A 239 0.70 -13.26 25.77
N LEU A 240 0.31 -12.16 26.42
CA LEU A 240 1.20 -11.06 26.78
C LEU A 240 2.05 -11.41 28.02
N ASP A 241 3.10 -10.61 28.27
CA ASP A 241 4.05 -10.83 29.38
C ASP A 241 3.39 -10.82 30.77
N ASP A 242 2.26 -10.13 30.91
CA ASP A 242 1.45 -10.08 32.14
C ASP A 242 0.44 -11.23 32.26
N GLY A 243 0.43 -12.16 31.30
CA GLY A 243 -0.49 -13.30 31.24
C GLY A 243 -1.83 -12.99 30.56
N THR A 244 -2.06 -11.76 30.08
CA THR A 244 -3.29 -11.42 29.34
C THR A 244 -3.35 -12.20 28.03
N VAL A 245 -4.46 -12.90 27.80
CA VAL A 245 -4.71 -13.66 26.56
C VAL A 245 -5.55 -12.84 25.60
N LEU A 246 -5.06 -12.67 24.37
CA LEU A 246 -5.76 -12.03 23.26
C LEU A 246 -6.27 -13.12 22.31
N GLN A 247 -7.58 -13.36 22.36
CA GLN A 247 -8.23 -14.45 21.63
C GLN A 247 -8.19 -14.22 20.11
N THR A 248 -7.80 -15.23 19.34
CA THR A 248 -7.92 -15.17 17.87
C THR A 248 -9.37 -15.30 17.42
N LEU A 249 -9.71 -14.61 16.34
CA LEU A 249 -10.96 -14.71 15.60
C LEU A 249 -11.30 -16.16 15.26
N GLY A 250 -10.31 -17.00 14.94
CA GLY A 250 -10.56 -18.42 14.63
C GLY A 250 -11.06 -19.24 15.82
N SER A 251 -10.66 -18.88 17.03
CA SER A 251 -11.15 -19.47 18.28
C SER A 251 -12.51 -18.89 18.66
N ALA A 252 -12.68 -17.58 18.45
CA ALA A 252 -13.86 -16.85 18.85
C ALA A 252 -15.06 -17.09 17.90
N ILE A 253 -14.79 -17.22 16.60
CA ILE A 253 -15.77 -17.41 15.53
C ILE A 253 -15.22 -18.47 14.58
N PRO A 254 -15.48 -19.77 14.83
CA PRO A 254 -14.89 -20.86 14.03
C PRO A 254 -15.21 -20.79 12.53
N SER A 255 -16.36 -20.23 12.15
CA SER A 255 -16.74 -19.98 10.74
C SER A 255 -15.86 -18.93 10.05
N ALA A 256 -15.14 -18.12 10.81
CA ALA A 256 -14.23 -17.09 10.32
C ALA A 256 -12.79 -17.57 10.15
N LYS A 257 -12.50 -18.84 10.46
CA LYS A 257 -11.16 -19.42 10.35
C LYS A 257 -10.68 -19.41 8.89
N GLY A 258 -9.50 -18.87 8.65
CA GLY A 258 -8.87 -18.82 7.31
C GLY A 258 -9.33 -17.66 6.43
N LEU A 259 -10.17 -16.75 6.92
CA LEU A 259 -10.48 -15.51 6.20
C LEU A 259 -9.23 -14.62 6.10
N PRO A 260 -9.07 -13.82 5.04
CA PRO A 260 -7.97 -12.87 4.93
C PRO A 260 -8.22 -11.67 5.86
N VAL A 261 -7.62 -11.68 7.04
CA VAL A 261 -7.91 -10.72 8.11
C VAL A 261 -6.66 -9.99 8.59
N GLY A 262 -6.22 -8.99 7.82
CA GLY A 262 -5.11 -8.12 8.19
C GLY A 262 -4.90 -6.95 7.23
N ALA A 263 -3.96 -6.08 7.58
CA ALA A 263 -3.46 -5.03 6.70
C ALA A 263 -2.04 -5.34 6.24
N THR A 264 -1.68 -4.86 5.06
CA THR A 264 -0.30 -4.85 4.59
C THR A 264 0.21 -3.42 4.46
N TYR A 265 1.50 -3.22 4.62
CA TYR A 265 2.14 -1.92 4.52
C TYR A 265 3.18 -1.96 3.42
N ASN A 266 3.05 -1.05 2.47
CA ASN A 266 3.90 -0.96 1.32
C ASN A 266 4.18 0.50 1.01
N PHE A 267 5.40 0.81 0.58
CA PHE A 267 5.52 1.99 -0.26
C PHE A 267 5.39 1.59 -1.73
N MET A 268 5.01 2.54 -2.57
CA MET A 268 4.89 2.33 -4.01
C MET A 268 5.63 3.43 -4.76
N VAL A 269 6.32 3.03 -5.82
CA VAL A 269 6.90 3.94 -6.82
C VAL A 269 6.18 3.75 -8.14
N LYS A 270 6.31 4.71 -9.07
CA LYS A 270 5.70 4.61 -10.40
C LYS A 270 6.41 3.54 -11.22
N ARG A 271 5.68 2.81 -12.07
CA ARG A 271 6.23 1.70 -12.85
C ARG A 271 7.20 2.13 -13.96
N ASP A 272 7.06 3.36 -14.45
CA ASP A 272 7.90 3.96 -15.49
C ASP A 272 9.21 4.59 -14.95
N LEU A 273 9.58 4.27 -13.70
CA LEU A 273 10.82 4.74 -13.08
C LEU A 273 12.05 4.22 -13.86
N PRO A 274 13.12 5.03 -14.04
CA PRO A 274 14.36 4.55 -14.65
C PRO A 274 14.90 3.32 -13.91
N PRO A 275 15.30 2.24 -14.61
CA PRO A 275 15.69 0.98 -13.97
C PRO A 275 16.80 1.13 -12.92
N GLU A 276 17.75 2.03 -13.14
CA GLU A 276 18.84 2.32 -12.20
C GLU A 276 18.33 2.96 -10.90
N VAL A 277 17.35 3.87 -10.98
CA VAL A 277 16.75 4.50 -9.80
C VAL A 277 15.88 3.48 -9.06
N LEU A 278 15.17 2.64 -9.80
CA LEU A 278 14.39 1.55 -9.22
C LEU A 278 15.27 0.58 -8.44
N GLN A 279 16.43 0.20 -8.99
CA GLN A 279 17.38 -0.68 -8.31
C GLN A 279 17.91 -0.04 -7.02
N GLU A 280 18.29 1.24 -7.04
CA GLU A 280 18.76 1.93 -5.84
C GLU A 280 17.69 1.98 -4.73
N ILE A 281 16.43 2.25 -5.09
CA ILE A 281 15.31 2.23 -4.14
C ILE A 281 15.06 0.82 -3.61
N ALA A 282 15.13 -0.20 -4.47
CA ALA A 282 14.95 -1.59 -4.07
C ALA A 282 16.02 -2.03 -3.08
N ASP A 283 17.30 -1.74 -3.36
CA ASP A 283 18.42 -2.06 -2.48
C ASP A 283 18.29 -1.36 -1.12
N ALA A 284 17.94 -0.08 -1.12
CA ALA A 284 17.71 0.69 0.10
C ALA A 284 16.55 0.11 0.92
N PHE A 285 15.45 -0.24 0.25
CA PHE A 285 14.29 -0.84 0.88
C PHE A 285 14.59 -2.19 1.51
N VAL A 286 15.24 -3.11 0.78
CA VAL A 286 15.57 -4.44 1.29
C VAL A 286 16.51 -4.32 2.49
N ALA A 287 17.54 -3.47 2.40
CA ALA A 287 18.44 -3.21 3.52
C ALA A 287 17.70 -2.69 4.75
N ALA A 288 16.74 -1.77 4.57
CA ALA A 288 15.95 -1.22 5.66
C ALA A 288 14.96 -2.23 6.25
N ALA A 289 14.17 -2.90 5.41
CA ALA A 289 13.11 -3.82 5.82
C ALA A 289 13.64 -5.13 6.45
N THR A 290 14.92 -5.42 6.28
CA THR A 290 15.60 -6.58 6.89
C THR A 290 16.58 -6.19 8.00
N SER A 291 16.70 -4.89 8.33
CA SER A 291 17.55 -4.42 9.42
C SER A 291 17.04 -4.85 10.79
N ASP A 292 17.96 -5.07 11.74
CA ASP A 292 17.61 -5.39 13.13
C ASP A 292 16.70 -4.31 13.73
N GLY A 293 17.01 -3.02 13.50
CA GLY A 293 16.21 -1.90 14.00
C GLY A 293 14.77 -1.90 13.48
N PHE A 294 14.56 -2.26 12.21
CA PHE A 294 13.21 -2.42 11.66
C PHE A 294 12.48 -3.61 12.27
N LEU A 295 13.13 -4.78 12.34
CA LEU A 295 12.54 -6.00 12.87
C LEU A 295 12.19 -5.88 14.37
N GLU A 296 13.05 -5.23 15.16
CA GLU A 296 12.79 -4.91 16.57
C GLU A 296 11.54 -4.04 16.72
N MET A 297 11.40 -3.01 15.87
CA MET A 297 10.20 -2.16 15.87
C MET A 297 8.95 -2.98 15.57
N LEU A 298 8.98 -3.83 14.53
CA LEU A 298 7.85 -4.69 14.18
C LEU A 298 7.42 -5.57 15.35
N ASN A 299 8.39 -6.27 15.95
CA ASN A 299 8.16 -7.20 17.07
C ASN A 299 7.58 -6.48 18.29
N SER A 300 8.08 -5.28 18.63
CA SER A 300 7.61 -4.52 19.80
C SER A 300 6.13 -4.15 19.74
N LYS A 301 5.56 -4.09 18.53
CA LYS A 301 4.19 -3.68 18.23
C LYS A 301 3.34 -4.79 17.61
N PHE A 302 3.78 -6.04 17.54
CA PHE A 302 3.01 -7.12 16.87
C PHE A 302 2.70 -6.85 15.39
N PHE A 303 3.56 -6.10 14.70
CA PHE A 303 3.59 -6.22 13.24
C PHE A 303 4.22 -7.56 12.84
N ILE A 304 3.93 -8.00 11.63
CA ILE A 304 4.46 -9.22 11.04
C ILE A 304 5.44 -8.79 9.95
N SER A 305 6.68 -9.30 10.02
CA SER A 305 7.63 -9.13 8.92
C SER A 305 7.14 -9.94 7.72
N ASP A 306 6.98 -9.26 6.59
CA ASP A 306 6.51 -9.85 5.34
C ASP A 306 7.01 -8.96 4.20
N VAL A 307 8.26 -9.21 3.78
CA VAL A 307 8.94 -8.38 2.80
C VAL A 307 8.77 -8.96 1.40
N LYS A 308 8.00 -8.27 0.55
CA LYS A 308 7.77 -8.67 -0.84
C LYS A 308 8.07 -7.51 -1.79
N ILE A 309 8.78 -7.82 -2.87
CA ILE A 309 9.07 -6.90 -3.97
C ILE A 309 8.89 -7.64 -5.31
N GLY A 310 8.98 -6.92 -6.41
CA GLY A 310 8.97 -7.52 -7.74
C GLY A 310 7.62 -8.16 -8.09
N GLU A 311 7.67 -9.20 -8.92
CA GLU A 311 6.46 -9.89 -9.41
C GLU A 311 5.62 -10.51 -8.28
N GLU A 312 6.24 -10.94 -7.18
CA GLU A 312 5.51 -11.50 -6.04
C GLU A 312 4.60 -10.45 -5.39
N ALA A 313 5.12 -9.23 -5.21
CA ALA A 313 4.35 -8.12 -4.65
C ALA A 313 3.23 -7.65 -5.60
N ASP A 314 3.51 -7.63 -6.91
CA ASP A 314 2.51 -7.33 -7.94
C ASP A 314 1.37 -8.35 -7.94
N ARG A 315 1.71 -9.64 -7.89
CA ARG A 315 0.74 -10.74 -7.86
C ARG A 315 -0.12 -10.70 -6.61
N GLU A 316 0.49 -10.52 -5.43
CA GLU A 316 -0.25 -10.42 -4.17
C GLU A 316 -1.17 -9.19 -4.18
N GLY A 317 -0.69 -8.05 -4.68
CA GLY A 317 -1.49 -6.83 -4.81
C GLY A 317 -2.72 -7.00 -5.69
N ALA A 318 -2.56 -7.62 -6.87
CA ALA A 318 -3.68 -7.86 -7.79
C ALA A 318 -4.69 -8.87 -7.24
N LEU A 319 -4.24 -9.93 -6.58
CA LEU A 319 -5.14 -10.89 -5.91
C LEU A 319 -5.95 -10.19 -4.82
N MET A 320 -5.27 -9.38 -4.01
CA MET A 320 -5.89 -8.64 -2.93
C MET A 320 -6.91 -7.61 -3.45
N GLU A 321 -6.68 -7.00 -4.60
CA GLU A 321 -7.65 -6.12 -5.25
C GLU A 321 -8.89 -6.87 -5.77
N ALA A 322 -8.71 -8.05 -6.38
CA ALA A 322 -9.82 -8.91 -6.81
C ALA A 322 -10.71 -9.30 -5.62
N ILE A 323 -10.08 -9.73 -4.51
CA ILE A 323 -10.78 -10.07 -3.26
C ILE A 323 -11.56 -8.86 -2.72
N THR A 324 -10.94 -7.68 -2.71
CA THR A 324 -11.59 -6.46 -2.22
C THR A 324 -12.76 -6.03 -3.10
N ALA A 325 -12.62 -6.09 -4.43
CA ALA A 325 -13.70 -5.77 -5.35
C ALA A 325 -14.91 -6.67 -5.11
N GLU A 326 -14.71 -8.00 -5.06
CA GLU A 326 -15.79 -8.96 -4.77
C GLU A 326 -16.41 -8.72 -3.39
N THR A 327 -15.58 -8.50 -2.37
CA THR A 327 -16.04 -8.20 -1.00
C THR A 327 -16.89 -6.93 -0.98
N PHE A 328 -16.45 -5.87 -1.64
CA PHE A 328 -17.18 -4.61 -1.61
C PHE A 328 -18.45 -4.66 -2.44
N ASN A 329 -18.48 -5.40 -3.55
CA ASN A 329 -19.73 -5.62 -4.29
C ASN A 329 -20.76 -6.39 -3.46
N LYS A 330 -20.31 -7.38 -2.66
CA LYS A 330 -21.18 -8.08 -1.70
C LYS A 330 -21.76 -7.15 -0.64
N PHE A 331 -20.98 -6.16 -0.18
CA PHE A 331 -21.37 -5.22 0.88
C PHE A 331 -21.67 -3.80 0.37
N GLN A 332 -22.09 -3.66 -0.88
CA GLN A 332 -22.29 -2.36 -1.53
C GLN A 332 -23.25 -1.44 -0.74
N ASP A 333 -24.29 -2.01 -0.13
CA ASP A 333 -25.28 -1.26 0.65
C ASP A 333 -24.68 -0.65 1.94
N GLN A 334 -23.54 -1.16 2.41
CA GLN A 334 -22.85 -0.72 3.62
C GLN A 334 -21.64 0.17 3.32
N ILE A 335 -21.08 0.07 2.11
CA ILE A 335 -19.88 0.83 1.69
C ILE A 335 -20.26 2.07 0.88
N GLY A 336 -21.23 1.95 -0.01
CA GLY A 336 -21.66 2.99 -0.93
C GLY A 336 -21.84 2.50 -2.37
N ALA A 337 -22.70 3.18 -3.13
CA ALA A 337 -23.08 2.78 -4.49
C ALA A 337 -21.99 3.01 -5.55
N ASP A 338 -20.96 3.80 -5.25
CA ASP A 338 -19.90 4.17 -6.21
C ASP A 338 -18.72 3.17 -6.23
N VAL A 339 -18.86 2.01 -5.57
CA VAL A 339 -17.87 0.93 -5.59
C VAL A 339 -17.83 0.29 -6.97
N LYS A 340 -16.65 0.29 -7.61
CA LYS A 340 -16.41 -0.39 -8.88
C LYS A 340 -16.40 -1.91 -8.69
N THR A 341 -17.03 -2.62 -9.62
CA THR A 341 -17.06 -4.08 -9.68
C THR A 341 -15.76 -4.66 -10.22
N ALA A 342 -15.48 -5.94 -9.89
CA ALA A 342 -14.34 -6.64 -10.48
C ALA A 342 -14.36 -6.59 -12.02
N ALA A 343 -15.53 -6.73 -12.64
CA ALA A 343 -15.71 -6.64 -14.09
C ALA A 343 -15.35 -5.26 -14.66
N GLU A 344 -15.79 -4.17 -14.02
CA GLU A 344 -15.44 -2.80 -14.43
C GLU A 344 -13.94 -2.51 -14.30
N LEU A 345 -13.26 -3.21 -13.38
CA LEU A 345 -11.83 -3.10 -13.15
C LEU A 345 -10.99 -4.08 -14.00
N GLY A 346 -11.64 -4.97 -14.78
CA GLY A 346 -10.95 -6.02 -15.53
C GLY A 346 -10.26 -7.06 -14.65
N LEU A 347 -10.77 -7.28 -13.44
CA LEU A 347 -10.30 -8.26 -12.47
C LEU A 347 -11.06 -9.58 -12.61
N PRO A 348 -10.43 -10.74 -12.36
CA PRO A 348 -11.09 -12.03 -12.32
C PRO A 348 -11.87 -12.18 -11.00
N ALA A 349 -12.73 -13.20 -10.92
CA ALA A 349 -13.13 -13.72 -9.62
C ALA A 349 -11.89 -14.29 -8.90
N PRO A 350 -11.77 -14.17 -7.56
CA PRO A 350 -10.61 -14.69 -6.83
C PRO A 350 -10.34 -16.19 -7.07
N ALA A 351 -11.38 -17.00 -7.29
CA ALA A 351 -11.25 -18.42 -7.60
C ALA A 351 -10.56 -18.71 -8.96
N ASP A 352 -10.61 -17.75 -9.89
CA ASP A 352 -10.04 -17.87 -11.24
C ASP A 352 -8.69 -17.13 -11.36
N PHE A 353 -8.20 -16.52 -10.27
CA PHE A 353 -7.04 -15.63 -10.28
C PHE A 353 -5.77 -16.29 -10.84
N ASP A 354 -5.50 -17.54 -10.45
CA ASP A 354 -4.30 -18.26 -10.88
C ASP A 354 -4.26 -18.50 -12.39
N GLN A 355 -5.42 -18.61 -13.05
CA GLN A 355 -5.53 -18.76 -14.50
C GLN A 355 -5.43 -17.40 -15.22
N TRP A 356 -5.83 -16.33 -14.55
CA TRP A 356 -5.80 -14.97 -15.07
C TRP A 356 -4.43 -14.31 -14.96
N TRP A 357 -3.62 -14.68 -13.96
CA TRP A 357 -2.31 -14.05 -13.74
C TRP A 357 -1.19 -14.64 -14.64
N PRO A 358 -0.34 -13.79 -15.25
CA PRO A 358 -0.45 -12.34 -15.31
C PRO A 358 -1.44 -11.88 -16.39
N PRO A 359 -2.12 -10.74 -16.19
CA PRO A 359 -3.05 -10.20 -17.19
C PRO A 359 -2.36 -9.71 -18.45
N GLU A 360 -3.13 -9.56 -19.54
CA GLU A 360 -2.65 -8.98 -20.79
C GLU A 360 -2.04 -7.58 -20.57
N GLY A 361 -0.84 -7.38 -21.12
CA GLY A 361 -0.09 -6.13 -21.00
C GLY A 361 0.63 -5.95 -19.66
N TYR A 362 0.65 -6.95 -18.77
CA TYR A 362 1.53 -6.94 -17.61
C TYR A 362 3.00 -6.97 -18.03
N VAL A 363 3.80 -6.12 -17.38
CA VAL A 363 5.25 -6.07 -17.56
C VAL A 363 5.88 -6.31 -16.20
N ALA A 364 6.59 -7.44 -16.08
CA ALA A 364 7.30 -7.78 -14.87
C ALA A 364 8.36 -6.71 -14.55
N PRO A 365 8.51 -6.33 -13.28
CA PRO A 365 9.51 -5.35 -12.89
C PRO A 365 10.94 -5.85 -13.13
N PRO A 366 11.90 -4.96 -13.47
CA PRO A 366 13.29 -5.34 -13.68
C PRO A 366 14.06 -5.52 -12.35
N ILE A 367 13.37 -5.92 -11.28
CA ILE A 367 13.94 -6.25 -9.97
C ILE A 367 13.46 -7.64 -9.55
N GLY A 368 14.35 -8.45 -8.96
CA GLY A 368 14.04 -9.83 -8.56
C GLY A 368 13.12 -9.90 -7.33
N SER A 369 12.55 -11.08 -7.07
CA SER A 369 11.94 -11.40 -5.78
C SER A 369 13.03 -11.48 -4.70
N ASN A 370 12.69 -11.18 -3.44
CA ASN A 370 13.59 -11.48 -2.33
C ASN A 370 13.80 -13.00 -2.27
N SER A 371 15.02 -13.47 -2.47
CA SER A 371 15.42 -14.88 -2.34
C SER A 371 15.84 -15.20 -0.92
#